data_AF-A0A357CWC5-F1
#
_entry.id   AF-A0A357CWC5-F1
#
_cell.length_a   1.000
_cell.length_b   1.000
_cell.length_c   1.000
_cell.angle_alpha   90.00
_cell.angle_beta   90.00
_cell.angle_gamma   90.00
#
_symmetry.space_group_name_H-M   'P 1'
#
loop_
_entity.id
_entity.type
_entity.pdbx_description
1 polymer ?
#
loop_
_entity_poly.entity_id
_entity_poly.type
_entity_poly.pdbx_seq_one_letter_code
_entity_poly.pdbx_strand_id
1 'polypeptide(L)'
;MFRNRKFFALFVLLIVFSMLFCIQAAAYREDGAGNATETRGTNESVDVKGDYIYLFSYGNVAKDNIIKGKIGGDLIATSNSIKVEAEVGGNIRAAAQSLEITDSTAKNVTVAAYMLKVGGNTEFDAVYAAGSKVIYEGSCEYLEIWADEVYIYGKVTNGVFIHADKVFFSDTCEIDRATVEGASTPNVFSNDDTKTAKKYTENADFASKVSYEKTDSEFIKRVSGLLYELPAAIILMLFICLIAGKHLDEANNTLRYSTGSLIGFGIAGTIGIPM
;
A
#
# COMPACT_ATOMS: atom_id res chain seq x y z
N MET A 1 13.41 -26.09 -37.49
CA MET A 1 13.72 -26.09 -36.05
C MET A 1 13.00 -24.98 -35.24
N PHE A 2 12.02 -24.24 -35.80
CA PHE A 2 11.34 -23.13 -35.10
C PHE A 2 9.86 -23.40 -34.71
N ARG A 3 9.26 -24.51 -35.13
CA ARG A 3 7.83 -24.80 -34.91
C ARG A 3 7.51 -25.33 -33.51
N ASN A 4 8.47 -25.91 -32.81
CA ASN A 4 8.28 -26.52 -31.47
C ASN A 4 8.53 -25.55 -30.30
N ARG A 5 9.17 -24.40 -30.53
CA ARG A 5 9.46 -23.41 -29.46
C ARG A 5 8.21 -22.71 -28.96
N LYS A 6 7.25 -22.40 -29.85
CA LYS A 6 5.96 -21.81 -29.49
C LYS A 6 5.07 -22.77 -28.71
N PHE A 7 5.10 -24.06 -29.08
CA PHE A 7 4.35 -25.11 -28.40
C PHE A 7 4.92 -25.41 -27.01
N PHE A 8 6.24 -25.40 -26.87
CA PHE A 8 6.93 -25.53 -25.59
C PHE A 8 6.68 -24.32 -24.68
N ALA A 9 6.74 -23.09 -25.21
CA ALA A 9 6.39 -21.89 -24.46
C ALA A 9 4.93 -21.89 -24.01
N LEU A 10 3.99 -22.33 -24.86
CA LEU A 10 2.58 -22.47 -24.51
C LEU A 10 2.36 -23.52 -23.41
N PHE A 11 3.10 -24.63 -23.45
CA PHE A 11 3.05 -25.68 -22.44
C PHE A 11 3.59 -25.22 -21.09
N VAL A 12 4.73 -24.53 -21.07
CA VAL A 12 5.29 -23.92 -19.85
C VAL A 12 4.34 -22.85 -19.30
N LEU A 13 3.74 -22.03 -20.16
CA LEU A 13 2.74 -21.04 -19.78
C LEU A 13 1.49 -21.71 -19.18
N LEU A 14 1.03 -22.84 -19.71
CA LEU A 14 -0.09 -23.61 -19.17
C LEU A 14 0.21 -24.22 -17.81
N ILE A 15 1.45 -24.67 -17.57
CA ILE A 15 1.88 -25.14 -16.25
C ILE A 15 1.91 -23.98 -15.26
N VAL A 16 2.52 -22.85 -15.62
CA VAL A 16 2.54 -21.64 -14.77
C VAL A 16 1.13 -21.13 -14.52
N PHE A 17 0.25 -21.15 -15.52
CA PHE A 17 -1.16 -20.77 -15.39
C PHE A 17 -1.94 -21.74 -14.51
N SER A 18 -1.70 -23.05 -14.61
CA SER A 18 -2.31 -24.03 -13.71
C SER A 18 -1.86 -23.84 -12.26
N MET A 19 -0.61 -23.40 -12.03
CA MET A 19 -0.11 -23.03 -10.71
C MET A 19 -0.77 -21.77 -10.15
N LEU A 20 -1.19 -20.81 -11.00
CA LEU A 20 -1.92 -19.60 -10.57
C LEU A 20 -3.31 -19.92 -10.00
N PHE A 21 -3.95 -21.02 -10.41
CA PHE A 21 -5.27 -21.45 -9.91
C PHE A 21 -5.19 -22.43 -8.72
N CYS A 22 -4.03 -23.03 -8.44
CA CYS A 22 -3.88 -23.99 -7.33
C CYS A 22 -3.86 -23.35 -5.93
N ILE A 23 -3.92 -22.03 -5.80
CA ILE A 23 -3.86 -21.35 -4.49
C ILE A 23 -5.25 -21.34 -3.79
N GLN A 24 -6.32 -21.77 -4.46
CA GLN A 24 -7.67 -21.71 -3.89
C GLN A 24 -8.05 -22.98 -3.15
N ALA A 25 -7.65 -23.02 -1.87
CA ALA A 25 -8.23 -23.74 -0.72
C ALA A 25 -7.12 -24.20 0.25
N ALA A 26 -6.17 -23.32 0.60
CA ALA A 26 -5.36 -23.54 1.78
C ALA A 26 -6.20 -23.15 3.00
N ALA A 27 -6.75 -24.13 3.71
CA ALA A 27 -7.15 -23.95 5.09
C ALA A 27 -5.90 -23.65 5.92
N TYR A 28 -6.01 -22.77 6.92
CA TYR A 28 -4.93 -22.44 7.87
C TYR A 28 -4.18 -23.71 8.29
N ARG A 29 -2.96 -23.86 7.78
CA ARG A 29 -2.05 -24.95 8.10
C ARG A 29 -0.63 -24.45 8.00
N GLU A 30 0.12 -24.61 9.08
CA GLU A 30 1.57 -24.47 9.05
C GLU A 30 2.16 -25.57 8.16
N ASP A 31 3.19 -25.22 7.38
CA ASP A 31 4.03 -26.15 6.65
C ASP A 31 5.08 -26.80 7.59
N GLY A 32 5.96 -27.64 7.03
CA GLY A 32 7.02 -28.28 7.82
C GLY A 32 8.07 -27.31 8.40
N ALA A 33 8.10 -26.06 7.94
CA ALA A 33 8.94 -24.99 8.45
C ALA A 33 8.20 -24.06 9.42
N GLY A 34 6.90 -24.29 9.66
CA GLY A 34 6.06 -23.46 10.53
C GLY A 34 5.39 -22.27 9.83
N ASN A 35 5.49 -22.16 8.51
CA ASN A 35 4.89 -21.05 7.75
C ASN A 35 3.43 -21.34 7.43
N ALA A 36 2.57 -20.34 7.48
CA ALA A 36 1.16 -20.48 7.13
C ALA A 36 0.80 -19.55 5.95
N THR A 37 -0.11 -20.02 5.10
CA THR A 37 -0.68 -19.21 4.01
C THR A 37 -2.20 -19.23 4.10
N GLU A 38 -2.82 -18.07 4.02
CA GLU A 38 -4.27 -17.90 4.13
C GLU A 38 -4.81 -16.97 3.04
N THR A 39 -5.95 -17.38 2.46
CA THR A 39 -6.60 -16.65 1.36
C THR A 39 -8.04 -16.25 1.67
N ARG A 40 -8.44 -16.37 2.94
CA ARG A 40 -9.75 -15.99 3.43
C ARG A 40 -9.55 -15.23 4.73
N GLY A 41 -10.17 -14.07 4.89
CA GLY A 41 -10.13 -13.36 6.16
C GLY A 41 -10.82 -14.18 7.25
N THR A 42 -10.06 -14.59 8.26
CA THR A 42 -10.60 -15.03 9.54
C THR A 42 -10.23 -13.95 10.56
N ASN A 43 -11.22 -13.30 11.19
CA ASN A 43 -10.96 -12.34 12.28
C ASN A 43 -10.59 -13.07 13.58
N GLU A 44 -10.00 -14.25 13.46
CA GLU A 44 -9.54 -15.12 14.54
C GLU A 44 -8.08 -14.82 14.83
N SER A 45 -7.63 -15.12 16.04
CA SER A 45 -6.23 -14.96 16.39
C SER A 45 -5.42 -16.09 15.76
N VAL A 46 -4.35 -15.74 15.06
CA VAL A 46 -3.39 -16.70 14.54
C VAL A 46 -2.24 -16.91 15.53
N ASP A 47 -1.65 -18.11 15.51
CA ASP A 47 -0.41 -18.46 16.22
C ASP A 47 0.44 -19.25 15.23
N VAL A 48 1.30 -18.52 14.51
CA VAL A 48 2.13 -19.03 13.42
C VAL A 48 3.59 -19.01 13.87
N LYS A 49 4.27 -20.16 13.85
CA LYS A 49 5.67 -20.25 14.29
C LYS A 49 6.66 -19.58 13.34
N GLY A 50 6.40 -19.68 12.04
CA GLY A 50 7.22 -19.12 10.98
C GLY A 50 6.56 -17.90 10.34
N ASP A 51 6.67 -17.81 9.03
CA ASP A 51 6.12 -16.71 8.24
C ASP A 51 4.62 -16.87 8.01
N TYR A 52 3.87 -15.78 8.04
CA TYR A 52 2.46 -15.76 7.73
C TYR A 52 2.19 -14.96 6.44
N ILE A 53 1.62 -15.63 5.45
CA ILE A 53 1.32 -15.08 4.13
C ILE A 53 -0.20 -14.96 3.99
N TYR A 54 -0.70 -13.73 3.99
CA TYR A 54 -2.12 -13.41 3.83
C TYR A 54 -2.39 -12.79 2.45
N LEU A 55 -3.09 -13.52 1.58
CA LEU A 55 -3.34 -13.09 0.19
C LEU A 55 -4.84 -13.02 -0.11
N PHE A 56 -5.36 -11.84 -0.44
CA PHE A 56 -6.66 -11.64 -1.10
C PHE A 56 -7.86 -12.39 -0.48
N SER A 57 -8.67 -11.71 0.33
CA SER A 57 -9.98 -12.26 0.75
C SER A 57 -10.98 -12.23 -0.41
N TYR A 58 -11.22 -13.38 -1.06
CA TYR A 58 -12.28 -13.53 -2.07
C TYR A 58 -13.59 -13.95 -1.39
N GLY A 59 -14.57 -13.04 -1.38
CA GLY A 59 -15.92 -13.30 -0.85
C GLY A 59 -16.47 -12.07 -0.15
N ASN A 60 -17.73 -11.74 -0.45
CA ASN A 60 -18.41 -10.55 0.06
C ASN A 60 -18.28 -10.39 1.59
N VAL A 61 -17.65 -9.28 1.96
CA VAL A 61 -18.00 -8.38 3.05
C VAL A 61 -18.15 -9.01 4.44
N ALA A 62 -17.04 -9.03 5.17
CA ALA A 62 -17.08 -8.59 6.55
C ALA A 62 -16.06 -7.46 6.72
N LYS A 63 -16.45 -6.44 7.47
CA LYS A 63 -15.61 -5.33 7.89
C LYS A 63 -14.24 -5.82 8.34
N ASP A 64 -13.21 -5.14 7.86
CA ASP A 64 -11.82 -5.18 8.30
C ASP A 64 -11.22 -6.60 8.30
N ASN A 65 -10.38 -6.94 7.31
CA ASN A 65 -9.58 -8.15 7.42
C ASN A 65 -8.55 -7.93 8.53
N ILE A 66 -8.85 -8.38 9.74
CA ILE A 66 -7.98 -8.19 10.90
C ILE A 66 -7.04 -9.38 11.01
N ILE A 67 -5.75 -9.15 10.81
CA ILE A 67 -4.68 -10.09 11.12
C ILE A 67 -4.26 -9.82 12.56
N LYS A 68 -4.54 -10.73 13.48
CA LYS A 68 -4.18 -10.58 14.90
C LYS A 68 -3.61 -11.86 15.50
N GLY A 69 -2.84 -11.72 16.57
CA GLY A 69 -2.20 -12.85 17.25
C GLY A 69 -0.68 -12.79 17.19
N LYS A 70 -0.03 -13.96 17.10
CA LYS A 70 1.43 -14.09 17.12
C LYS A 70 1.95 -14.72 15.84
N ILE A 71 2.98 -14.12 15.26
CA ILE A 71 3.68 -14.58 14.07
C ILE A 71 5.17 -14.58 14.39
N GLY A 72 5.79 -15.76 14.47
CA GLY A 72 7.19 -15.89 14.87
C GLY A 72 8.18 -15.39 13.82
N GLY A 73 7.81 -15.47 12.54
CA GLY A 73 8.58 -14.99 11.40
C GLY A 73 8.07 -13.66 10.83
N ASP A 74 8.09 -13.55 9.50
CA ASP A 74 7.64 -12.37 8.76
C ASP A 74 6.13 -12.43 8.44
N LEU A 75 5.47 -11.26 8.40
CA LEU A 75 4.13 -11.09 7.88
C LEU A 75 4.19 -10.55 6.45
N ILE A 76 3.55 -11.24 5.50
CA ILE A 76 3.35 -10.74 4.13
C ILE A 76 1.85 -10.67 3.87
N ALA A 77 1.29 -9.47 3.70
CA ALA A 77 -0.16 -9.28 3.61
C ALA A 77 -0.58 -8.42 2.40
N THR A 78 -1.58 -8.87 1.64
CA THR A 78 -2.18 -8.07 0.56
C THR A 78 -3.69 -8.27 0.47
N SER A 79 -4.45 -7.18 0.38
CA SER A 79 -5.92 -7.17 0.28
C SER A 79 -6.41 -5.77 -0.09
N ASN A 80 -7.73 -5.60 -0.27
CA ASN A 80 -8.30 -4.26 -0.45
C ASN A 80 -8.23 -3.44 0.84
N SER A 81 -8.63 -4.03 1.97
CA SER A 81 -8.54 -3.43 3.30
C SER A 81 -7.92 -4.43 4.27
N ILE A 82 -6.91 -4.00 5.03
CA ILE A 82 -6.22 -4.82 6.03
C ILE A 82 -6.08 -4.02 7.31
N LYS A 83 -6.35 -4.69 8.44
CA LYS A 83 -5.94 -4.22 9.75
C LYS A 83 -4.96 -5.24 10.35
N VAL A 84 -3.84 -4.77 10.90
CA VAL A 84 -2.85 -5.61 11.58
C VAL A 84 -2.84 -5.25 13.07
N GLU A 85 -3.01 -6.27 13.91
CA GLU A 85 -3.04 -6.26 15.38
C GLU A 85 -2.24 -7.45 15.92
N ALA A 86 -0.97 -7.58 15.47
CA ALA A 86 -0.18 -8.78 15.68
C ALA A 86 1.22 -8.47 16.23
N GLU A 87 1.71 -9.39 17.08
CA GLU A 87 3.12 -9.48 17.45
C GLU A 87 3.85 -10.27 16.36
N VAL A 88 4.76 -9.61 15.65
CA VAL A 88 5.52 -10.19 14.53
C VAL A 88 6.99 -10.25 14.92
N GLY A 89 7.56 -11.45 15.06
CA GLY A 89 8.96 -11.64 15.44
C GLY A 89 9.97 -11.21 14.38
N GLY A 90 9.52 -11.15 13.12
CA GLY A 90 10.25 -10.67 11.96
C GLY A 90 9.79 -9.29 11.49
N ASN A 91 9.51 -9.18 10.20
CA ASN A 91 9.16 -7.94 9.51
C ASN A 91 7.70 -7.98 9.02
N ILE A 92 7.08 -6.81 8.89
CA ILE A 92 5.78 -6.65 8.25
C ILE A 92 5.98 -6.11 6.83
N ARG A 93 5.46 -6.82 5.84
CA ARG A 93 5.38 -6.38 4.44
C ARG A 93 3.93 -6.41 3.99
N ALA A 94 3.33 -5.24 3.77
CA ALA A 94 1.92 -5.19 3.43
C ALA A 94 1.56 -4.19 2.33
N ALA A 95 0.59 -4.55 1.50
CA ALA A 95 0.05 -3.67 0.48
C ALA A 95 -1.49 -3.71 0.46
N ALA A 96 -2.14 -2.55 0.51
CA ALA A 96 -3.61 -2.48 0.48
C ALA A 96 -4.16 -1.16 -0.06
N GLN A 97 -5.46 -1.08 -0.37
CA GLN A 97 -6.09 0.23 -0.58
C GLN A 97 -6.19 0.99 0.75
N SER A 98 -6.62 0.31 1.81
CA SER A 98 -6.65 0.83 3.17
C SER A 98 -5.87 -0.10 4.09
N LEU A 99 -4.84 0.42 4.75
CA LEU A 99 -4.01 -0.33 5.70
C LEU A 99 -4.00 0.39 7.04
N GLU A 100 -4.42 -0.32 8.09
CA GLU A 100 -4.27 0.12 9.48
C GLU A 100 -3.37 -0.86 10.23
N ILE A 101 -2.38 -0.37 10.95
CA ILE A 101 -1.51 -1.17 11.82
C ILE A 101 -1.63 -0.58 13.22
N THR A 102 -2.15 -1.34 14.16
CA THR A 102 -2.41 -0.93 15.55
C THR A 102 -2.00 -2.06 16.49
N ASP A 103 -1.68 -1.78 17.74
CA ASP A 103 -1.39 -2.82 18.75
C ASP A 103 -0.43 -3.91 18.24
N SER A 104 0.63 -3.49 17.53
CA SER A 104 1.50 -4.38 16.77
C SER A 104 2.97 -4.07 17.04
N THR A 105 3.79 -5.12 17.09
CA THR A 105 5.24 -5.02 17.19
C THR A 105 5.89 -5.80 16.07
N ALA A 106 7.00 -5.29 15.55
CA ALA A 106 7.80 -5.93 14.52
C ALA A 106 9.22 -5.35 14.51
N LYS A 107 10.15 -5.98 13.79
CA LYS A 107 11.44 -5.37 13.49
C LYS A 107 11.27 -4.24 12.47
N ASN A 108 11.12 -4.59 11.20
CA ASN A 108 10.95 -3.59 10.14
C ASN A 108 9.56 -3.69 9.52
N VAL A 109 9.02 -2.55 9.11
CA VAL A 109 7.74 -2.42 8.43
C VAL A 109 7.98 -1.82 7.05
N THR A 110 7.55 -2.50 5.99
CA THR A 110 7.58 -2.00 4.62
C THR A 110 6.18 -2.08 4.03
N VAL A 111 5.54 -0.93 3.81
CA VAL A 111 4.11 -0.89 3.50
C VAL A 111 3.78 0.07 2.37
N ALA A 112 2.78 -0.30 1.57
CA ALA A 112 2.24 0.56 0.51
C ALA A 112 0.71 0.57 0.57
N ALA A 113 0.10 1.75 0.80
CA ALA A 113 -1.35 1.85 0.77
C ALA A 113 -1.87 3.20 0.32
N TYR A 114 -3.04 3.24 -0.34
CA TYR A 114 -3.65 4.53 -0.69
C TYR A 114 -3.95 5.36 0.58
N MET A 115 -4.51 4.70 1.60
CA MET A 115 -4.65 5.23 2.96
C MET A 115 -3.88 4.34 3.94
N LEU A 116 -2.88 4.88 4.62
CA LEU A 116 -2.12 4.21 5.67
C LEU A 116 -2.32 4.90 7.01
N LYS A 117 -2.64 4.11 8.04
CA LYS A 117 -2.60 4.55 9.44
C LYS A 117 -1.76 3.59 10.27
N VAL A 118 -0.75 4.11 10.96
CA VAL A 118 0.02 3.40 11.97
C VAL A 118 -0.34 4.00 13.32
N GLY A 119 -0.99 3.23 14.19
CA GLY A 119 -1.51 3.70 15.47
C GLY A 119 -0.46 3.80 16.57
N GLY A 120 -0.81 4.53 17.65
CA GLY A 120 0.12 4.86 18.73
C GLY A 120 0.67 3.68 19.54
N ASN A 121 -0.08 2.59 19.64
CA ASN A 121 0.36 1.37 20.36
C ASN A 121 1.22 0.46 19.47
N THR A 122 2.12 1.03 18.67
CA THR A 122 3.00 0.25 17.79
C THR A 122 4.46 0.56 18.07
N GLU A 123 5.31 -0.46 17.99
CA GLU A 123 6.76 -0.36 18.24
C GLU A 123 7.52 -1.13 17.16
N PHE A 124 8.36 -0.41 16.40
CA PHE A 124 9.13 -0.94 15.27
C PHE A 124 10.57 -0.45 15.32
N ASP A 125 11.52 -1.21 14.77
CA ASP A 125 12.89 -0.73 14.54
C ASP A 125 12.89 0.30 13.41
N ALA A 126 12.36 -0.06 12.23
CA ALA A 126 12.28 0.84 11.08
C ALA A 126 10.96 0.74 10.31
N VAL A 127 10.49 1.85 9.77
CA VAL A 127 9.26 1.95 8.99
C VAL A 127 9.52 2.62 7.65
N TYR A 128 9.17 1.93 6.58
CA TYR A 128 9.22 2.40 5.19
C TYR A 128 7.80 2.36 4.65
N ALA A 129 7.22 3.53 4.37
CA ALA A 129 5.83 3.65 3.95
C ALA A 129 5.70 4.40 2.63
N ALA A 130 4.81 3.92 1.78
CA ALA A 130 4.38 4.61 0.57
C ALA A 130 2.85 4.74 0.53
N GLY A 131 2.32 5.88 0.07
CA GLY A 131 0.87 6.03 -0.04
C GLY A 131 0.39 7.37 -0.55
N SER A 132 -0.92 7.56 -0.69
CA SER A 132 -1.44 8.92 -0.96
C SER A 132 -1.52 9.70 0.35
N LYS A 133 -2.04 9.06 1.40
CA LYS A 133 -2.11 9.64 2.74
C LYS A 133 -1.55 8.69 3.80
N VAL A 134 -0.62 9.21 4.60
CA VAL A 134 0.02 8.47 5.69
C VAL A 134 -0.21 9.20 7.02
N ILE A 135 -0.75 8.48 8.00
CA ILE A 135 -0.88 8.93 9.39
C ILE A 135 -0.01 8.02 10.25
N TYR A 136 0.97 8.60 10.94
CA TYR A 136 1.91 7.88 11.78
C TYR A 136 1.84 8.35 13.25
N GLU A 137 1.32 7.49 14.11
CA GLU A 137 1.15 7.72 15.56
C GLU A 137 2.10 6.84 16.40
N GLY A 138 2.74 5.83 15.80
CA GLY A 138 3.56 4.83 16.49
C GLY A 138 4.93 5.30 16.98
N SER A 139 5.73 4.33 17.45
CA SER A 139 7.14 4.55 17.84
C SER A 139 8.08 3.74 16.94
N CYS A 140 9.13 4.37 16.42
CA CYS A 140 10.22 3.64 15.76
C CYS A 140 11.60 4.29 15.89
N GLU A 141 12.66 3.57 15.52
CA GLU A 141 13.99 4.19 15.42
C GLU A 141 14.14 4.99 14.13
N TYR A 142 13.78 4.41 12.98
CA TYR A 142 13.92 5.04 11.67
C TYR A 142 12.61 5.09 10.90
N LEU A 143 12.27 6.24 10.32
CA LEU A 143 11.05 6.44 9.56
C LEU A 143 11.34 7.03 8.18
N GLU A 144 10.88 6.37 7.13
CA GLU A 144 10.92 6.86 5.76
C GLU A 144 9.54 6.78 5.09
N ILE A 145 9.05 7.91 4.56
CA ILE A 145 7.70 8.00 3.99
C ILE A 145 7.73 8.66 2.61
N TRP A 146 7.04 8.04 1.66
CA TRP A 146 6.82 8.53 0.30
C TRP A 146 5.32 8.70 0.06
N ALA A 147 4.80 9.93 0.15
CA ALA A 147 3.36 10.15 0.02
C ALA A 147 2.94 11.53 -0.49
N ASP A 148 1.66 11.73 -0.80
CA ASP A 148 1.16 13.08 -1.13
C ASP A 148 0.96 13.92 0.16
N GLU A 149 0.38 13.29 1.18
CA GLU A 149 0.02 13.92 2.45
C GLU A 149 0.47 13.06 3.65
N VAL A 150 1.23 13.66 4.57
CA VAL A 150 1.80 12.97 5.75
C VAL A 150 1.44 13.70 7.04
N TYR A 151 0.99 12.94 8.04
CA TYR A 151 0.73 13.41 9.39
C TYR A 151 1.57 12.60 10.39
N ILE A 152 2.38 13.27 11.19
CA ILE A 152 3.24 12.65 12.21
C ILE A 152 2.79 13.09 13.60
N TYR A 153 2.40 12.11 14.41
CA TYR A 153 2.02 12.27 15.82
C TYR A 153 2.97 11.52 16.76
N GLY A 154 3.61 10.46 16.24
CA GLY A 154 4.39 9.50 17.02
C GLY A 154 5.80 9.93 17.39
N LYS A 155 6.61 8.92 17.77
CA LYS A 155 7.99 9.07 18.24
C LYS A 155 8.99 8.44 17.27
N VAL A 156 10.05 9.17 16.92
CA VAL A 156 11.16 8.66 16.10
C VAL A 156 12.52 9.14 16.62
N THR A 157 13.42 8.20 16.90
CA THR A 157 14.70 8.50 17.61
C THR A 157 15.93 8.67 16.72
N ASN A 158 16.09 7.88 15.65
CA ASN A 158 17.34 7.87 14.85
C ASN A 158 17.25 8.80 13.62
N GLY A 159 16.08 8.88 12.98
CA GLY A 159 15.86 9.83 11.89
C GLY A 159 14.56 9.64 11.13
N VAL A 160 14.08 10.74 10.55
CA VAL A 160 12.87 10.81 9.75
C VAL A 160 13.19 11.37 8.37
N PHE A 161 12.77 10.67 7.30
CA PHE A 161 12.88 11.11 5.92
C PHE A 161 11.48 11.09 5.28
N ILE A 162 11.02 12.23 4.78
CA ILE A 162 9.67 12.36 4.22
C ILE A 162 9.76 13.00 2.85
N HIS A 163 9.33 12.26 1.82
CA HIS A 163 9.14 12.74 0.47
C HIS A 163 7.65 12.95 0.25
N ALA A 164 7.16 14.17 0.50
CA ALA A 164 5.75 14.49 0.36
C ALA A 164 5.44 15.96 0.08
N ASP A 165 4.35 16.20 -0.65
CA ASP A 165 3.93 17.55 -1.00
C ASP A 165 3.33 18.32 0.18
N LYS A 166 2.69 17.61 1.12
CA LYS A 166 2.10 18.18 2.33
C LYS A 166 2.51 17.37 3.55
N VAL A 167 3.22 18.01 4.47
CA VAL A 167 3.68 17.37 5.72
C VAL A 167 3.17 18.16 6.92
N PHE A 168 2.63 17.43 7.90
CA PHE A 168 2.06 17.96 9.13
C PHE A 168 2.66 17.24 10.34
N PHE A 169 3.32 17.99 11.21
CA PHE A 169 3.80 17.49 12.50
C PHE A 169 2.85 17.91 13.61
N SER A 170 2.51 17.00 14.51
CA SER A 170 1.79 17.31 15.73
C SER A 170 2.73 18.02 16.73
N ASP A 171 2.20 18.88 17.59
CA ASP A 171 2.93 19.45 18.72
C ASP A 171 3.35 18.43 19.77
N THR A 172 2.71 17.25 19.78
CA THR A 172 3.06 16.13 20.68
C THR A 172 4.05 15.15 20.07
N CYS A 173 4.49 15.31 18.82
CA CYS A 173 5.43 14.36 18.22
C CYS A 173 6.84 14.50 18.80
N GLU A 174 7.52 13.38 19.00
CA GLU A 174 8.88 13.32 19.54
C GLU A 174 9.84 12.89 18.44
N ILE A 175 10.53 13.84 17.83
CA ILE A 175 11.48 13.57 16.75
C ILE A 175 12.82 14.24 17.06
N ASP A 176 13.92 13.53 16.78
CA ASP A 176 15.27 14.07 16.93
C ASP A 176 15.72 14.85 15.70
N ARG A 177 15.57 14.25 14.51
CA ARG A 177 15.90 14.86 13.22
C ARG A 177 14.92 14.43 12.14
N ALA A 178 14.49 15.39 11.31
CA ALA A 178 13.67 15.12 10.14
C ALA A 178 14.23 15.82 8.90
N THR A 179 14.22 15.13 7.77
CA THR A 179 14.47 15.69 6.44
C THR A 179 13.17 15.58 5.65
N VAL A 180 12.67 16.71 5.16
CA VAL A 180 11.46 16.76 4.35
C VAL A 180 11.78 17.31 2.97
N GLU A 181 11.42 16.54 1.96
CA GLU A 181 11.49 16.92 0.55
C GLU A 181 10.06 17.05 0.01
N GLY A 182 9.70 18.24 -0.48
CA GLY A 182 8.31 18.51 -0.82
C GLY A 182 8.09 19.78 -1.61
N ALA A 183 6.88 19.91 -2.18
CA ALA A 183 6.45 21.15 -2.82
C ALA A 183 6.08 22.25 -1.80
N SER A 184 5.51 21.86 -0.65
CA SER A 184 5.06 22.78 0.40
C SER A 184 5.94 22.71 1.63
N THR A 185 6.11 23.84 2.31
CA THR A 185 6.75 23.89 3.63
C THR A 185 5.97 23.04 4.63
N PRO A 186 6.63 22.21 5.45
CA PRO A 186 5.98 21.43 6.51
C PRO A 186 5.25 22.35 7.49
N ASN A 187 4.11 21.93 8.02
CA ASN A 187 3.34 22.68 9.03
C ASN A 187 3.31 21.95 10.36
N VAL A 188 3.08 22.69 11.45
CA VAL A 188 2.88 22.11 12.78
C VAL A 188 1.45 22.40 13.23
N PHE A 189 0.76 21.44 13.83
CA PHE A 189 -0.60 21.63 14.35
C PHE A 189 -0.72 21.07 15.78
N SER A 190 -1.68 21.58 16.54
CA SER A 190 -1.91 21.11 17.91
C SER A 190 -2.80 19.87 17.94
N ASN A 191 -2.50 18.90 18.80
CA ASN A 191 -3.26 17.66 18.93
C ASN A 191 -4.67 17.88 19.53
N ASP A 192 -4.86 18.94 20.33
CA ASP A 192 -6.12 19.22 21.06
C ASP A 192 -7.21 19.92 20.23
N ASP A 193 -6.96 20.30 18.98
CA ASP A 193 -7.94 21.07 18.23
C ASP A 193 -8.00 20.81 16.72
N THR A 194 -9.25 20.80 16.24
CA THR A 194 -9.70 20.82 14.85
C THR A 194 -8.74 21.53 13.87
N LYS A 195 -7.75 20.81 13.33
CA LYS A 195 -6.83 21.26 12.24
C LYS A 195 -6.49 22.75 12.30
N THR A 196 -6.14 23.30 13.46
CA THR A 196 -5.61 24.67 13.52
C THR A 196 -4.15 24.58 13.10
N ALA A 197 -3.93 24.48 11.78
CA ALA A 197 -2.63 24.48 11.19
C ALA A 197 -1.95 25.80 11.57
N LYS A 198 -0.97 25.75 12.46
CA LYS A 198 -0.03 26.84 12.57
C LYS A 198 0.74 26.77 11.26
N LYS A 199 0.62 27.80 10.41
CA LYS A 199 1.66 28.04 9.38
C LYS A 199 2.98 27.89 10.10
N TYR A 200 3.95 27.19 9.52
CA TYR A 200 5.27 27.03 10.10
C TYR A 200 5.76 28.37 10.69
N THR A 201 5.60 28.51 11.99
CA THR A 201 5.94 29.73 12.73
C THR A 201 6.93 29.21 13.72
N GLU A 202 8.18 29.12 13.27
CA GLU A 202 9.41 29.06 14.05
C GLU A 202 9.19 28.61 15.50
N ASN A 203 8.75 27.37 15.71
CA ASN A 203 9.03 26.74 16.99
C ASN A 203 10.54 26.51 16.97
N ALA A 204 11.30 27.39 17.62
CA ALA A 204 12.77 27.43 17.54
C ALA A 204 13.41 26.05 17.81
N ASP A 205 12.78 25.26 18.68
CA ASP A 205 13.25 23.91 19.03
C ASP A 205 13.01 22.91 17.90
N PHE A 206 11.89 23.00 17.18
CA PHE A 206 11.55 22.10 16.06
C PHE A 206 12.21 22.54 14.75
N ALA A 207 12.46 23.84 14.58
CA ALA A 207 13.11 24.39 13.39
C ALA A 207 14.57 23.95 13.24
N SER A 208 15.27 23.75 14.36
CA SER A 208 16.63 23.21 14.33
C SER A 208 16.70 21.72 13.98
N LYS A 209 15.58 21.00 14.10
CA LYS A 209 15.49 19.54 13.89
C LYS A 209 14.99 19.14 12.51
N VAL A 210 14.26 20.04 11.82
CA VAL A 210 13.66 19.77 10.51
C VAL A 210 14.45 20.48 9.40
N SER A 211 15.14 19.71 8.58
CA SER A 211 15.68 20.16 7.30
C SER A 211 14.58 20.08 6.23
N TYR A 212 14.40 21.15 5.45
CA TYR A 212 13.43 21.19 4.36
C TYR A 212 14.12 21.54 3.04
N GLU A 213 14.01 20.65 2.07
CA GLU A 213 14.44 20.88 0.70
C GLU A 213 13.22 21.03 -0.20
N LYS A 214 13.04 22.23 -0.75
CA LYS A 214 11.96 22.49 -1.69
C LYS A 214 12.28 21.81 -3.01
N THR A 215 11.45 20.87 -3.43
CA THR A 215 11.59 20.27 -4.76
C THR A 215 11.08 21.25 -5.81
N ASP A 216 11.99 21.81 -6.60
CA ASP A 216 11.67 22.87 -7.57
C ASP A 216 10.87 22.36 -8.80
N SER A 217 9.90 23.20 -9.18
CA SER A 217 9.04 23.19 -10.37
C SER A 217 8.08 22.00 -10.53
N GLU A 218 6.77 22.26 -10.38
CA GLU A 218 5.68 21.36 -10.79
C GLU A 218 5.84 20.84 -12.23
N PHE A 219 6.49 21.61 -13.11
CA PHE A 219 6.75 21.20 -14.48
C PHE A 219 7.74 20.02 -14.54
N ILE A 220 8.83 20.06 -13.76
CA ILE A 220 9.81 18.96 -13.73
C ILE A 220 9.20 17.72 -13.09
N LYS A 221 8.42 17.86 -12.00
CA LYS A 221 7.65 16.75 -11.41
C LYS A 221 6.63 16.14 -12.39
N ARG A 222 5.91 16.96 -13.16
CA ARG A 222 4.96 16.45 -14.17
C ARG A 222 5.67 15.76 -15.33
N VAL A 223 6.77 16.33 -15.80
CA VAL A 223 7.56 15.73 -16.90
C VAL A 223 8.22 14.44 -16.43
N SER A 224 8.80 14.41 -15.22
CA SER A 224 9.39 13.19 -14.65
C SER A 224 8.33 12.14 -14.34
N GLY A 225 7.20 12.55 -13.75
CA GLY A 225 6.03 11.70 -13.50
C GLY A 225 5.56 11.05 -14.79
N LEU A 226 5.36 11.82 -15.86
CA LEU A 226 5.03 11.28 -17.19
C LEU A 226 6.09 10.32 -17.71
N LEU A 227 7.38 10.59 -17.51
CA LEU A 227 8.47 9.73 -17.93
C LEU A 227 8.55 8.39 -17.16
N TYR A 228 8.06 8.33 -15.91
CA TYR A 228 7.99 7.09 -15.13
C TYR A 228 6.64 6.36 -15.29
N GLU A 229 5.55 7.11 -15.33
CA GLU A 229 4.19 6.59 -15.49
C GLU A 229 3.97 5.99 -16.87
N LEU A 230 4.47 6.60 -17.95
CA LEU A 230 4.28 6.05 -19.31
C LEU A 230 4.90 4.66 -19.45
N PRO A 231 6.19 4.43 -19.13
CA PRO A 231 6.76 3.08 -19.17
C PRO A 231 6.05 2.12 -18.21
N ALA A 232 5.71 2.53 -16.99
CA ALA A 232 5.01 1.68 -16.03
C ALA A 232 3.62 1.27 -16.53
N ALA A 233 2.85 2.21 -17.08
CA ALA A 233 1.55 1.98 -17.68
C ALA A 233 1.65 1.10 -18.93
N ILE A 234 2.69 1.28 -19.76
CA ILE A 234 2.96 0.42 -20.92
C ILE A 234 3.30 -1.00 -20.46
N ILE A 235 4.14 -1.17 -19.44
CA ILE A 235 4.49 -2.49 -18.88
C ILE A 235 3.24 -3.15 -18.30
N LEU A 236 2.44 -2.41 -17.52
CA LEU A 236 1.18 -2.90 -16.96
C LEU A 236 0.19 -3.27 -18.07
N MET A 237 0.06 -2.43 -19.10
CA MET A 237 -0.78 -2.71 -20.26
C MET A 237 -0.30 -3.95 -21.02
N LEU A 238 1.01 -4.11 -21.21
CA LEU A 238 1.59 -5.31 -21.82
C LEU A 238 1.31 -6.55 -20.97
N PHE A 239 1.38 -6.41 -19.64
CA PHE A 239 1.07 -7.49 -18.71
C PHE A 239 -0.42 -7.89 -18.77
N ILE A 240 -1.31 -6.91 -18.79
CA ILE A 240 -2.75 -7.13 -18.98
C ILE A 240 -3.03 -7.73 -20.36
N CYS A 241 -2.42 -7.23 -21.44
CA CYS A 241 -2.56 -7.80 -22.79
C CYS A 241 -2.05 -9.25 -22.86
N LEU A 242 -0.99 -9.58 -22.09
CA LEU A 242 -0.44 -10.92 -22.04
C LEU A 242 -1.32 -11.90 -21.26
N ILE A 243 -1.97 -11.44 -20.18
CA ILE A 243 -2.84 -12.27 -19.33
C ILE A 243 -4.28 -12.34 -19.89
N ALA A 244 -4.83 -11.20 -20.27
CA ALA A 244 -6.23 -11.02 -20.67
C ALA A 244 -6.40 -10.89 -22.19
N GLY A 245 -5.38 -11.19 -23.00
CA GLY A 245 -5.42 -11.02 -24.46
C GLY A 245 -6.66 -11.65 -25.13
N LYS A 246 -7.06 -12.84 -24.69
CA LYS A 246 -8.28 -13.51 -25.20
C LYS A 246 -9.56 -12.75 -24.85
N HIS A 247 -9.67 -12.21 -23.63
CA HIS A 247 -10.82 -11.41 -23.20
C HIS A 247 -10.84 -10.01 -23.85
N LEU A 248 -9.67 -9.43 -24.12
CA LEU A 248 -9.53 -8.18 -24.85
C LEU A 248 -9.90 -8.34 -26.33
N ASP A 249 -9.54 -9.46 -26.97
CA ASP A 249 -9.97 -9.78 -28.33
C ASP A 249 -11.48 -10.00 -28.42
N GLU A 250 -12.08 -10.62 -27.40
CA GLU A 250 -13.52 -10.84 -27.30
C GLU A 250 -14.28 -9.53 -27.03
N ALA A 251 -13.74 -8.64 -26.19
CA ALA A 251 -14.25 -7.28 -25.99
C ALA A 251 -14.10 -6.41 -27.25
N ASN A 252 -12.98 -6.53 -27.98
CA ASN A 252 -12.74 -5.82 -29.24
C ASN A 252 -13.68 -6.30 -30.35
N ASN A 253 -13.92 -7.61 -30.46
CA ASN A 253 -14.93 -8.15 -31.35
C ASN A 253 -16.33 -7.67 -30.96
N THR A 254 -16.66 -7.66 -29.67
CA THR A 254 -17.95 -7.13 -29.19
C THR A 254 -18.11 -5.64 -29.56
N LEU A 255 -17.10 -4.80 -29.33
CA LEU A 255 -17.11 -3.38 -29.70
C LEU A 255 -17.25 -3.16 -31.22
N ARG A 256 -16.63 -4.01 -32.04
CA ARG A 256 -16.71 -3.96 -33.51
C ARG A 256 -18.07 -4.41 -34.05
N TYR A 257 -18.76 -5.32 -33.38
CA TYR A 257 -20.04 -5.88 -33.86
C TYR A 257 -21.28 -5.32 -33.15
N SER A 258 -21.14 -4.63 -32.02
CA SER A 258 -22.26 -4.06 -31.26
C SER A 258 -22.13 -2.55 -31.00
N THR A 259 -21.45 -1.82 -31.88
CA THR A 259 -21.16 -0.38 -31.76
C THR A 259 -22.42 0.48 -31.51
N GLY A 260 -23.57 0.06 -32.06
CA GLY A 260 -24.85 0.77 -31.87
C GLY A 260 -25.49 0.60 -30.49
N SER A 261 -25.38 -0.57 -29.86
CA SER A 261 -26.02 -0.82 -28.55
C SER A 261 -25.20 -0.27 -27.39
N LEU A 262 -23.86 -0.32 -27.47
CA LEU A 262 -22.96 0.15 -26.42
C LEU A 262 -22.95 1.68 -26.28
N ILE A 263 -23.05 2.43 -27.38
CA ILE A 263 -23.25 3.88 -27.36
C ILE A 263 -24.64 4.23 -26.81
N GLY A 264 -25.67 3.45 -27.19
CA GLY A 264 -27.04 3.62 -26.70
C GLY A 264 -27.18 3.43 -25.18
N PHE A 265 -26.54 2.42 -24.61
CA PHE A 265 -26.52 2.20 -23.16
C PHE A 265 -25.69 3.25 -22.41
N GLY A 266 -24.60 3.75 -23.00
CA GLY A 266 -23.81 4.85 -22.42
C GLY A 266 -24.61 6.16 -22.30
N ILE A 267 -25.39 6.49 -23.33
CA ILE A 267 -26.27 7.68 -23.33
C ILE A 267 -27.50 7.47 -22.43
N ALA A 268 -28.12 6.28 -22.46
CA ALA A 268 -29.25 5.96 -21.58
C ALA A 268 -28.84 5.94 -20.10
N GLY A 269 -27.61 5.48 -19.78
CA GLY A 269 -27.06 5.49 -18.43
C GLY A 269 -26.80 6.91 -17.90
N THR A 270 -26.45 7.87 -18.76
CA THR A 270 -26.26 9.27 -18.35
C THR A 270 -27.57 10.05 -18.20
N ILE A 271 -28.63 9.65 -18.89
CA ILE A 271 -29.97 10.25 -18.76
C ILE A 271 -30.79 9.59 -17.62
N GLY A 272 -30.49 8.33 -17.28
CA GLY A 272 -31.21 7.54 -16.28
C GLY A 272 -30.72 7.67 -14.84
N ILE A 273 -29.66 8.45 -14.58
CA ILE A 273 -29.29 8.82 -13.21
C ILE A 273 -30.21 9.99 -12.81
N PRO A 274 -31.15 9.83 -11.86
CA PRO A 274 -31.82 10.97 -11.29
C PRO A 274 -30.75 11.83 -10.59
N MET A 275 -30.66 13.12 -10.96
CA MET A 275 -29.92 14.10 -10.17
C MET A 275 -30.49 14.20 -8.76
#